data_AF-A0ABC8M298-F1
#
_entry.id   AF-A0ABC8M298-F1
#
_cell.length_a   1.000
_cell.length_b   1.000
_cell.length_c   1.000
_cell.angle_alpha   90.00
_cell.angle_beta   90.00
_cell.angle_gamma   90.00
#
_symmetry.space_group_name_H-M   'P 1'
#
loop_
_entity.id
_entity.type
_entity.pdbx_description
1 polymer ?
#
loop_
_entity_poly.entity_id
_entity_poly.type
_entity_poly.pdbx_seq_one_letter_code
_entity_poly.pdbx_strand_id
1 'polypeptide(L)'
;MYFSACEQVITVEKGKENSILLPLLYAQYSRFSYLVLRDAEKVRKIMVEALDHMQPSKHFMEALIFCETILPPPRKIEYLDPLVEKLIKPNVDTQNTASSTEREEVSLIYIEFLGLFGDVETIKK
;
A
#
# COMPACT_ATOMS: atom_id res chain seq x y z
N MET A 1 -15.51 16.64 -9.60
CA MET A 1 -14.50 17.71 -9.37
C MET A 1 -13.31 17.21 -8.57
N TYR A 2 -13.49 16.58 -7.39
CA TYR A 2 -12.38 16.05 -6.56
C TYR A 2 -11.54 14.95 -7.26
N PHE A 3 -12.20 14.06 -8.00
CA PHE A 3 -11.57 12.97 -8.75
C PHE A 3 -10.53 13.46 -9.79
N SER A 4 -10.93 14.43 -10.62
CA SER A 4 -10.06 15.02 -11.63
C SER A 4 -8.88 15.80 -11.01
N ALA A 5 -9.10 16.42 -9.85
CA ALA A 5 -8.03 17.09 -9.12
C ALA A 5 -6.97 16.09 -8.61
N CYS A 6 -7.37 14.95 -8.03
CA CYS A 6 -6.43 13.92 -7.61
C CYS A 6 -5.60 13.37 -8.78
N GLU A 7 -6.23 13.06 -9.91
CA GLU A 7 -5.51 12.54 -11.09
C GLU A 7 -4.50 13.55 -11.66
N GLN A 8 -4.87 14.83 -11.70
CA GLN A 8 -3.97 15.89 -12.16
C GLN A 8 -2.76 16.03 -11.23
N VAL A 9 -2.98 16.07 -9.91
CA VAL A 9 -1.88 16.18 -8.95
C VAL A 9 -0.99 14.93 -8.97
N ILE A 10 -1.57 13.72 -9.10
CA ILE A 10 -0.79 12.49 -9.28
C ILE A 10 0.07 12.58 -10.55
N THR A 11 -0.48 13.07 -11.66
CA THR A 11 0.27 13.22 -12.92
C THR A 11 1.46 14.17 -12.76
N VAL A 12 1.28 15.28 -12.05
CA VAL A 12 2.36 16.25 -11.76
C VAL A 12 3.41 15.65 -10.82
N GLU A 13 2.98 14.97 -9.76
CA GLU A 13 3.91 14.40 -8.78
C GLU A 13 4.69 13.20 -9.33
N LYS A 14 4.13 12.42 -10.28
CA LYS A 14 4.83 11.36 -11.01
C LYS A 14 6.05 11.86 -11.78
N GLY A 15 6.05 13.12 -12.21
CA GLY A 15 7.17 13.73 -12.93
C GLY A 15 8.35 14.14 -12.04
N LYS A 16 8.27 13.96 -10.72
CA LYS A 16 9.31 14.38 -9.76
C LYS A 16 10.11 13.17 -9.27
N GLU A 17 11.44 13.30 -9.20
CA GLU A 17 12.34 12.19 -8.87
C GLU A 17 12.22 11.64 -7.44
N ASN A 18 11.56 12.34 -6.51
CA ASN A 18 11.35 11.86 -5.13
C ASN A 18 10.13 12.57 -4.50
N SER A 19 8.94 12.43 -5.10
CA SER A 19 7.76 13.08 -4.55
C SER A 19 7.36 12.48 -3.19
N ILE A 20 7.46 13.31 -2.16
CA ILE A 20 6.99 13.00 -0.79
C ILE A 20 5.45 12.90 -0.75
N LEU A 21 4.75 13.60 -1.64
CA LEU A 21 3.29 13.67 -1.69
C LEU A 21 2.66 12.50 -2.45
N LEU A 22 3.39 11.90 -3.39
CA LEU A 22 2.86 10.86 -4.26
C LEU A 22 2.31 9.64 -3.48
N PRO A 23 2.97 9.11 -2.43
CA PRO A 23 2.44 7.99 -1.66
C PRO A 23 1.11 8.34 -0.95
N LEU A 24 1.03 9.55 -0.40
CA LEU A 24 -0.17 10.05 0.27
C LEU A 24 -1.32 10.20 -0.74
N LEU A 25 -1.04 10.73 -1.93
CA LEU A 25 -2.04 10.90 -2.98
C LEU A 25 -2.59 9.55 -3.45
N TYR A 26 -1.74 8.54 -3.63
CA TYR A 26 -2.19 7.20 -4.00
C TYR A 26 -3.05 6.55 -2.91
N ALA A 27 -2.65 6.69 -1.64
CA ALA A 27 -3.45 6.18 -0.52
C ALA A 27 -4.86 6.81 -0.49
N GLN A 28 -4.93 8.14 -0.58
CA GLN A 28 -6.20 8.87 -0.54
C GLN A 28 -7.06 8.61 -1.79
N TYR A 29 -6.44 8.58 -2.97
CA TYR A 29 -7.14 8.31 -4.23
C TYR A 29 -7.67 6.88 -4.29
N SER A 30 -6.92 5.90 -3.78
CA SER A 30 -7.37 4.51 -3.63
C SER A 30 -8.56 4.39 -2.69
N ARG A 31 -8.45 4.99 -1.49
CA ARG A 31 -9.54 5.01 -0.50
C ARG A 31 -10.81 5.66 -1.06
N PHE A 32 -10.68 6.80 -1.73
CA PHE A 32 -11.82 7.49 -2.34
C PHE A 32 -12.45 6.68 -3.47
N SER A 33 -11.64 6.11 -4.37
CA SER A 33 -12.12 5.32 -5.52
C SER A 33 -12.99 4.15 -5.07
N TYR A 34 -12.63 3.46 -3.98
CA TYR A 34 -13.48 2.40 -3.46
C TYR A 34 -14.68 2.92 -2.63
N LEU A 35 -14.44 3.86 -1.72
CA LEU A 35 -15.49 4.32 -0.80
C LEU A 35 -16.58 5.16 -1.48
N VAL A 36 -16.29 5.74 -2.65
CA VAL A 36 -17.25 6.57 -3.39
C VAL A 36 -17.67 5.93 -4.70
N LEU A 37 -16.72 5.43 -5.51
CA LEU A 37 -17.03 4.89 -6.83
C LEU A 37 -17.31 3.38 -6.81
N ARG A 38 -17.03 2.70 -5.69
CA ARG A 38 -17.16 1.23 -5.54
C ARG A 38 -16.35 0.44 -6.58
N ASP A 39 -15.30 1.05 -7.13
CA ASP A 39 -14.50 0.48 -8.22
C ASP A 39 -13.26 -0.22 -7.66
N ALA A 40 -13.42 -1.51 -7.33
CA ALA A 40 -12.37 -2.35 -6.77
C ALA A 40 -11.21 -2.59 -7.75
N GLU A 41 -11.52 -2.77 -9.04
CA GLU A 41 -10.51 -3.03 -10.07
C GLU A 41 -9.62 -1.82 -10.30
N LYS A 42 -10.21 -0.63 -10.28
CA LYS A 42 -9.45 0.60 -10.36
C LYS A 42 -8.50 0.78 -9.18
N VAL A 43 -8.94 0.50 -7.96
CA VAL A 43 -8.05 0.56 -6.79
C VAL A 43 -6.87 -0.38 -6.93
N ARG A 44 -7.10 -1.63 -7.36
CA ARG A 44 -6.02 -2.59 -7.61
C ARG A 44 -5.00 -2.08 -8.63
N LYS A 45 -5.47 -1.47 -9.74
CA LYS A 45 -4.58 -0.90 -10.76
C LYS A 45 -3.75 0.26 -10.23
N ILE A 46 -4.37 1.17 -9.48
CA ILE A 46 -3.70 2.31 -8.84
C ILE A 46 -2.57 1.83 -7.92
N MET A 47 -2.83 0.78 -7.14
CA MET A 47 -1.87 0.23 -6.18
C MET A 47 -0.67 -0.42 -6.86
N VAL A 48 -0.89 -1.16 -7.95
CA VAL A 48 0.19 -1.73 -8.76
C VAL A 48 1.02 -0.63 -9.40
N GLU A 49 0.38 0.35 -10.04
CA GLU A 49 1.07 1.47 -10.68
C GLU A 49 1.88 2.30 -9.68
N ALA A 50 1.39 2.48 -8.45
CA ALA A 50 2.13 3.17 -7.42
C ALA A 50 3.48 2.49 -7.13
N LEU A 51 3.53 1.16 -7.07
CA LEU A 51 4.77 0.42 -6.78
C LEU A 51 5.84 0.54 -7.87
N ASP A 52 5.46 0.84 -9.11
CA ASP A 52 6.43 1.11 -10.20
C ASP A 52 7.17 2.43 -10.02
N HIS A 53 6.64 3.34 -9.19
CA HIS A 53 7.13 4.72 -9.06
C HIS A 53 7.72 5.05 -7.68
N MET A 54 7.58 4.18 -6.68
CA MET A 54 8.04 4.48 -5.33
C MET A 54 8.47 3.24 -4.55
N GLN A 55 9.42 3.44 -3.64
CA GLN A 55 9.73 2.44 -2.63
C GLN A 55 8.57 2.32 -1.62
N PRO A 56 8.32 1.11 -1.09
CA PRO A 56 7.36 0.93 0.00
C PRO A 56 7.72 1.84 1.18
N SER A 57 6.75 2.60 1.67
CA SER A 57 6.84 3.39 2.90
C SER A 57 5.77 2.92 3.88
N LYS A 58 5.88 3.24 5.17
CA LYS A 58 4.86 2.92 6.18
C LYS A 58 3.45 3.29 5.70
N HIS A 59 3.24 4.57 5.40
CA HIS A 59 1.91 5.09 5.01
C HIS A 59 1.35 4.39 3.78
N PHE A 60 2.22 4.05 2.81
CA PHE A 60 1.79 3.33 1.63
C PHE A 60 1.40 1.88 1.95
N MET A 61 2.19 1.18 2.77
CA MET A 61 1.89 -0.18 3.21
C MET A 61 0.60 -0.26 4.03
N GLU A 62 0.37 0.69 4.94
CA GLU A 62 -0.89 0.79 5.69
C GLU A 62 -2.09 0.97 4.75
N ALA A 63 -1.96 1.82 3.74
CA ALA A 63 -3.02 2.04 2.75
C ALA A 63 -3.29 0.79 1.89
N LEU A 64 -2.23 0.07 1.49
CA LEU A 64 -2.34 -1.20 0.77
C LEU A 64 -3.11 -2.25 1.60
N ILE A 65 -2.68 -2.49 2.84
CA ILE A 65 -3.31 -3.47 3.74
C ILE A 65 -4.76 -3.08 4.03
N PHE A 66 -5.02 -1.80 4.30
CA PHE A 66 -6.38 -1.30 4.53
C PHE A 66 -7.28 -1.52 3.31
N CYS A 67 -6.78 -1.30 2.09
CA CYS A 67 -7.58 -1.55 0.90
C CYS A 67 -7.89 -3.03 0.74
N GLU A 68 -6.93 -3.93 0.94
CA GLU A 68 -7.21 -5.38 0.87
C GLU A 68 -8.25 -5.82 1.92
N THR A 69 -8.26 -5.21 3.12
CA THR A 69 -9.31 -5.44 4.13
C THR A 69 -10.72 -5.12 3.62
N ILE A 70 -10.88 -3.98 2.92
CA ILE A 70 -12.20 -3.48 2.52
C ILE A 70 -12.66 -3.97 1.14
N LEU A 71 -11.74 -4.31 0.23
CA LEU A 71 -12.05 -4.76 -1.13
C LEU A 71 -12.79 -6.11 -1.12
N PRO A 72 -13.61 -6.43 -2.14
CA PRO A 72 -14.21 -7.75 -2.24
C PRO A 72 -13.14 -8.83 -2.51
N PRO A 73 -13.37 -10.10 -2.11
CA PRO A 73 -12.47 -11.21 -2.42
C PRO A 73 -12.17 -11.36 -3.92
N PRO A 74 -11.04 -12.00 -4.29
CA PRO A 74 -10.03 -12.60 -3.41
C PRO A 74 -9.10 -11.56 -2.77
N ARG A 75 -8.62 -11.86 -1.55
CA ARG A 75 -7.56 -11.10 -0.87
C ARG A 75 -6.23 -11.44 -1.52
N LYS A 76 -5.43 -10.43 -1.85
CA LYS A 76 -4.11 -10.65 -2.47
C LYS A 76 -3.00 -10.77 -1.42
N ILE A 77 -3.14 -11.74 -0.50
CA ILE A 77 -2.18 -11.95 0.60
C ILE A 77 -0.78 -12.28 0.04
N GLU A 78 -0.72 -13.17 -0.96
CA GLU A 78 0.52 -13.55 -1.66
C GLU A 78 1.25 -12.36 -2.30
N TYR A 79 0.52 -11.29 -2.62
CA TYR A 79 1.08 -10.06 -3.17
C TYR A 79 1.59 -9.11 -2.08
N LEU A 80 0.89 -9.04 -0.94
CA LEU A 80 1.29 -8.20 0.19
C LEU A 80 2.52 -8.75 0.91
N ASP A 81 2.63 -10.06 1.05
CA ASP A 81 3.68 -10.73 1.82
C ASP A 81 5.11 -10.29 1.43
N PRO A 82 5.55 -10.33 0.15
CA PRO A 82 6.89 -9.87 -0.23
C PRO A 82 7.11 -8.37 -0.04
N LEU A 83 6.06 -7.55 -0.10
CA LEU A 83 6.16 -6.09 0.09
C LEU A 83 6.36 -5.74 1.57
N VAL A 84 5.63 -6.43 2.45
CA VAL A 84 5.77 -6.31 3.90
C VAL A 84 7.15 -6.82 4.34
N GLU A 85 7.58 -7.97 3.82
CA GLU A 85 8.91 -8.52 4.08
C GLU A 85 10.03 -7.54 3.66
N LYS A 86 9.90 -6.93 2.48
CA LYS A 86 10.84 -5.92 1.98
C LYS A 86 10.92 -4.69 2.87
N LEU A 87 9.81 -4.23 3.45
CA LEU A 87 9.82 -3.09 4.36
C LEU A 87 10.43 -3.44 5.72
N ILE A 88 10.09 -4.61 6.29
CA ILE A 88 10.50 -5.00 7.66
C ILE A 88 11.97 -5.43 7.70
N LYS A 89 12.46 -6.14 6.67
CA LYS A 89 13.85 -6.62 6.62
C LYS A 89 14.76 -5.51 6.08
N PRO A 90 15.68 -4.96 6.90
CA PRO A 90 16.67 -4.02 6.40
C PRO A 90 17.66 -4.79 5.53
N ASN A 91 17.61 -4.59 4.21
CA ASN A 91 18.63 -5.13 3.31
C ASN A 91 19.80 -4.13 3.21
N VAL A 92 21.03 -4.63 3.22
CA VAL A 92 22.27 -3.83 3.19
C VAL A 92 22.39 -3.02 1.89
N ASP A 93 21.79 -3.49 0.80
CA ASP A 93 21.82 -2.85 -0.52
C ASP A 93 20.70 -1.84 -0.77
N THR A 94 19.61 -1.87 0.01
CA THR A 94 18.54 -0.89 -0.10
C THR A 94 18.63 0.04 1.09
N GLN A 95 18.71 1.34 0.86
CA GLN A 95 18.41 2.33 1.90
C GLN A 95 16.95 2.14 2.34
N ASN A 96 16.72 1.20 3.26
CA ASN A 96 15.41 0.96 3.81
C ASN A 96 15.14 2.16 4.73
N THR A 97 14.30 3.08 4.25
CA THR A 97 14.07 4.39 4.89
C THR A 97 13.18 4.30 6.13
N ALA A 98 12.54 3.14 6.36
CA ALA A 98 11.67 2.92 7.51
C ALA A 98 12.47 2.72 8.81
N SER A 99 12.13 3.50 9.83
CA SER A 99 12.64 3.36 11.19
C SER A 99 12.24 2.01 11.83
N SER A 100 12.86 1.64 12.95
CA SER A 100 12.46 0.42 13.68
C SER A 100 11.00 0.46 14.12
N THR A 101 10.52 1.62 14.59
CA THR A 101 9.13 1.81 15.03
C THR A 101 8.15 1.65 13.87
N GLU A 102 8.43 2.26 12.72
CA GLU A 102 7.56 2.13 11.54
C GLU A 102 7.46 0.70 11.05
N ARG A 103 8.56 -0.06 11.12
CA ARG A 103 8.57 -1.49 10.75
C ARG A 103 7.75 -2.34 11.71
N GLU A 104 7.83 -2.06 13.01
CA GLU A 104 7.03 -2.75 14.03
C GLU A 104 5.53 -2.47 13.85
N GLU A 105 5.15 -1.20 13.63
CA GLU A 105 3.76 -0.82 13.40
C GLU A 105 3.18 -1.50 12.15
N VAL A 106 3.91 -1.52 11.03
CA VAL A 106 3.47 -2.22 9.82
C VAL A 106 3.36 -3.73 10.06
N SER A 107 4.27 -4.31 10.84
CA SER A 107 4.20 -5.73 11.23
C SER A 107 2.92 -6.04 12.01
N LEU A 108 2.58 -5.20 13.00
CA LEU A 108 1.38 -5.37 13.82
C LEU A 108 0.11 -5.29 12.97
N ILE A 109 0.02 -4.29 12.08
CA ILE A 109 -1.13 -4.12 11.18
C ILE A 109 -1.26 -5.32 10.24
N TYR A 110 -0.13 -5.85 9.73
CA TYR A 110 -0.16 -7.01 8.84
C TYR A 110 -0.58 -8.29 9.57
N ILE A 111 -0.10 -8.51 10.79
CA ILE A 111 -0.52 -9.66 11.63
C ILE A 111 -2.01 -9.59 11.93
N GLU A 112 -2.55 -8.41 12.25
CA GLU A 112 -3.99 -8.22 12.45
C GLU A 112 -4.78 -8.59 11.19
N PHE A 113 -4.32 -8.13 10.03
CA PHE A 113 -4.91 -8.48 8.74
C PHE A 113 -4.88 -9.99 8.47
N LEU A 114 -3.75 -10.67 8.71
CA LEU A 114 -3.64 -12.12 8.57
C LEU A 114 -4.54 -12.86 9.56
N GLY A 115 -4.70 -12.37 10.79
CA GLY A 115 -5.63 -12.95 11.76
C GLY A 115 -7.10 -12.89 11.31
N LEU A 116 -7.47 -11.92 10.48
CA LEU A 116 -8.82 -11.76 9.94
C LEU A 116 -9.05 -12.52 8.63
N PHE A 117 -8.04 -12.59 7.76
CA PHE A 117 -8.21 -13.04 6.37
C PHE A 117 -7.23 -14.11 5.91
N GLY A 118 -6.18 -14.38 6.67
CA GLY A 118 -5.19 -15.41 6.39
C GLY A 118 -5.67 -16.80 6.77
N ASP A 119 -4.99 -17.80 6.23
CA ASP A 119 -5.10 -19.19 6.67
C ASP A 119 -4.03 -19.54 7.71
N VAL A 120 -4.15 -20.71 8.32
CA VAL A 120 -3.24 -21.18 9.39
C VAL A 120 -1.78 -21.24 8.93
N GLU A 121 -1.52 -21.43 7.63
CA GLU A 121 -0.18 -21.51 7.07
C GLU A 121 0.43 -20.11 6.90
N THR A 122 -0.35 -19.13 6.44
CA THR A 122 0.10 -17.73 6.30
C THR A 122 0.41 -17.04 7.63
N ILE A 123 -0.27 -17.43 8.72
CA ILE A 123 -0.09 -16.81 10.06
C ILE A 123 1.16 -17.35 10.79
N LYS A 124 1.60 -18.57 10.51
CA LYS A 124 2.69 -19.25 11.25
C LYS A 124 4.11 -18.90 10.78
N LYS A 125 4.23 -18.14 9.70
CA LYS A 125 5.50 -17.79 9.05
C LYS A 125 6.27 -16.74 9.85
#